data_AF-A0A4Q2VEL0-F1
#
_entry.id   AF-A0A4Q2VEL0-F1
#
_cell.length_a   1.000
_cell.length_b   1.000
_cell.length_c   1.000
_cell.angle_alpha   90.00
_cell.angle_beta   90.00
_cell.angle_gamma   90.00
#
_symmetry.space_group_name_H-M   'P 1'
#
loop_
_entity.id
_entity.type
_entity.pdbx_description
1 polymer ?
#
loop_
_entity_poly.entity_id
_entity_poly.type
_entity_poly.pdbx_seq_one_letter_code
_entity_poly.pdbx_strand_id
1 'polypeptide(L)' 'MRAIYVDSEAQMEEMVTAYENNGIHPAVDSKSFTVEQAKEAFEYLGAQKHIGKVCVQIE' A
#
# COMPACT_ATOMS: atom_id res chain seq x y z
N MET A 1 5.16 17.31 19.14
CA MET A 1 4.55 16.64 17.98
C MET A 1 5.61 15.69 17.42
N ARG A 2 5.41 14.37 17.51
CA ARG A 2 6.33 13.40 16.88
C ARG A 2 6.14 13.57 15.37
N ALA A 3 7.16 14.05 14.66
CA ALA A 3 7.17 13.95 13.20
C ALA A 3 7.42 12.47 12.88
N ILE A 4 6.34 11.72 12.66
CA ILE A 4 6.40 10.29 12.34
C ILE A 4 6.66 10.21 10.84
N TYR A 5 7.92 10.09 10.44
CA TYR A 5 8.25 9.84 9.04
C TYR A 5 8.00 8.36 8.70
N VAL A 6 8.54 7.47 9.52
CA VAL A 6 8.29 6.02 9.52
C VAL A 6 8.42 5.52 10.97
N ASP A 7 7.66 4.49 11.34
CA ASP A 7 7.76 3.79 12.62
C ASP A 7 9.03 2.93 12.73
N SER A 8 9.40 2.48 13.93
CA SER A 8 10.45 1.46 14.07
C SER A 8 9.99 0.09 13.54
N GLU A 9 10.94 -0.80 13.26
CA GLU A 9 10.66 -2.20 12.89
C GLU A 9 9.71 -2.86 13.89
N ALA A 10 10.02 -2.78 15.20
CA ALA A 10 9.18 -3.34 16.25
C ALA A 10 7.75 -2.75 16.26
N GLN A 11 7.60 -1.45 16.04
CA GLN A 11 6.27 -0.82 15.96
C GLN A 11 5.49 -1.30 14.72
N MET A 12 6.17 -1.52 13.59
CA MET A 12 5.55 -2.04 12.38
C MET A 12 5.07 -3.48 12.56
N GLU A 13 5.87 -4.33 13.21
CA GLU A 13 5.49 -5.72 13.53
C GLU A 13 4.27 -5.79 14.47
N GLU A 14 4.25 -4.96 15.52
CA GLU A 14 3.11 -4.84 16.42
C GLU A 14 1.85 -4.40 15.67
N MET A 15 1.98 -3.42 14.77
CA MET A 15 0.87 -2.93 13.95
C MET A 15 0.35 -4.02 12.99
N VAL A 16 1.24 -4.74 12.29
CA VAL A 16 0.85 -5.84 11.39
C VAL A 16 0.10 -6.93 12.16
N THR A 17 0.63 -7.34 13.32
CA THR A 17 -0.01 -8.34 14.18
C THR A 17 -1.40 -7.89 14.64
N ALA A 18 -1.55 -6.61 15.01
CA ALA A 18 -2.84 -6.06 15.38
C ALA A 18 -3.82 -6.05 14.19
N TYR A 19 -3.37 -5.77 12.97
CA TYR A 19 -4.23 -5.82 11.78
C TYR A 19 -4.71 -7.23 11.47
N GLU A 20 -3.83 -8.23 11.51
CA GLU A 20 -4.18 -9.62 11.26
C GLU A 20 -5.20 -10.14 12.28
N ASN A 21 -4.97 -9.87 13.57
CA ASN A 21 -5.88 -10.30 14.64
C ASN A 21 -7.27 -9.66 14.56
N ASN A 22 -7.40 -8.50 13.92
CA ASN A 22 -8.65 -7.77 13.78
C ASN A 22 -9.26 -7.87 12.38
N GLY A 23 -8.66 -8.65 11.45
CA GLY A 23 -9.14 -8.75 10.06
C GLY A 23 -9.12 -7.43 9.30
N ILE A 24 -8.20 -6.52 9.66
CA ILE A 24 -8.05 -5.22 9.01
C ILE A 24 -7.11 -5.40 7.83
N HIS A 25 -7.65 -5.22 6.62
CA HIS A 25 -6.89 -5.32 5.38
C HIS A 25 -6.84 -3.98 4.65
N PRO A 26 -5.73 -3.67 3.94
CA PRO A 26 -5.68 -2.48 3.12
C PRO A 26 -6.73 -2.56 2.01
N ALA A 27 -7.42 -1.45 1.76
CA ALA A 27 -8.20 -1.29 0.53
C ALA A 27 -7.23 -1.20 -0.65
N VAL A 28 -7.11 -2.28 -1.42
CA VAL A 28 -6.31 -2.36 -2.64
C VAL A 28 -7.21 -2.06 -3.83
N ASP A 29 -6.70 -1.29 -4.79
CA ASP A 29 -7.42 -1.01 -6.01
C ASP A 29 -7.68 -2.32 -6.79
N SER A 30 -8.83 -2.40 -7.46
CA SER A 30 -9.18 -3.56 -8.28
C SER A 30 -8.20 -3.83 -9.43
N LYS A 31 -7.47 -2.80 -9.87
CA LYS A 31 -6.46 -2.88 -10.92
C LYS A 31 -5.07 -3.04 -10.32
N SER A 32 -4.42 -4.15 -10.64
CA SER A 32 -2.98 -4.35 -10.44
C SER A 32 -2.20 -4.07 -11.73
N PHE A 33 -0.90 -3.80 -11.57
CA PHE A 33 0.03 -3.53 -12.67
C PHE A 33 1.22 -4.48 -12.59
N THR A 34 1.83 -4.84 -13.72
CA THR A 34 3.12 -5.54 -13.72
C THR A 34 4.28 -4.55 -13.55
N VAL A 35 5.51 -5.06 -13.36
CA VAL A 35 6.72 -4.22 -13.27
C VAL A 35 6.93 -3.40 -14.55
N GLU A 36 6.67 -3.98 -15.72
CA GLU A 36 6.78 -3.31 -17.02
C GLU A 36 5.77 -2.16 -17.14
N GLN A 37 4.63 -2.26 -16.45
CA GLN A 37 3.57 -1.26 -16.42
C GLN A 37 3.77 -0.20 -15.32
N ALA A 38 4.92 -0.14 -14.65
CA ALA A 38 5.16 0.80 -13.56
C ALA A 38 4.88 2.27 -13.96
N LYS A 39 5.25 2.67 -15.18
CA LYS A 39 4.94 4.02 -15.68
C LYS A 39 3.43 4.28 -15.72
N GLU A 40 2.66 3.34 -16.25
CA GLU A 40 1.20 3.44 -16.33
C GLU A 40 0.56 3.45 -14.94
N ALA A 41 1.13 2.69 -13.99
CA ALA A 41 0.69 2.69 -12.59
C ALA A 41 0.83 4.07 -11.95
N PHE A 42 1.96 4.76 -12.17
CA PHE A 42 2.17 6.12 -11.68
C PHE A 42 1.24 7.14 -12.35
N GLU A 43 1.01 7.02 -13.66
CA GLU A 43 0.05 7.87 -14.38
C GLU A 43 -1.39 7.67 -13.85
N TYR A 44 -1.78 6.42 -13.59
CA TYR A 44 -3.08 6.07 -13.00
C TYR A 44 -3.26 6.60 -11.57
N LEU A 45 -2.22 6.49 -10.75
CA LEU A 45 -2.13 7.07 -9.41
C LEU A 45 -2.27 8.61 -9.46
N GLY A 46 -1.48 9.27 -10.31
CA GLY A 46 -1.48 10.72 -10.46
C GLY A 46 -2.80 11.28 -11.02
N ALA A 47 -3.50 10.51 -11.85
CA ALA A 47 -4.83 10.87 -12.36
C ALA A 47 -5.96 10.64 -11.34
N GLN A 48 -5.67 10.17 -10.12
CA GLN A 48 -6.64 9.89 -9.05
C GLN A 48 -7.80 8.96 -9.47
N LYS A 49 -7.52 8.00 -10.37
CA LYS A 49 -8.54 7.05 -10.85
C LYS A 49 -8.76 5.85 -9.92
N HIS A 50 -7.90 5.69 -8.91
CA HIS A 50 -7.85 4.54 -8.03
C HIS A 50 -8.67 4.73 -6.76
N ILE A 51 -9.11 3.62 -6.17
CA ILE A 51 -9.62 3.56 -4.79
C ILE A 51 -8.58 2.83 -3.93
N GLY A 52 -8.10 3.50 -2.89
CA GLY A 52 -7.15 2.90 -1.94
C GLY A 52 -5.72 2.85 -2.46
N LYS A 53 -5.10 1.66 -2.48
CA LYS A 53 -3.69 1.49 -2.84
C LYS A 53 -3.53 0.92 -4.25
N VAL A 54 -2.70 1.55 -5.08
CA VAL A 54 -2.24 1.01 -6.37
C VAL A 54 -1.09 0.04 -6.12
N CYS A 55 -1.19 -1.19 -6.64
CA CYS A 55 -0.20 -2.23 -6.42
C CYS A 55 0.49 -2.65 -7.73
N VAL A 56 1.79 -2.89 -7.64
CA VAL A 56 2.60 -3.54 -8.68
C VAL A 56 2.86 -4.98 -8.24
N GLN A 57 2.54 -5.93 -9.10
CA GLN A 57 2.74 -7.35 -8.86
C GLN A 57 4.14 -7.76 -9.33
N ILE A 58 4.87 -8.43 -8.45
CA ILE A 58 6.17 -9.03 -8.73
C ILE A 58 5.94 -10.55 -8.83
N GLU A 59 6.38 -11.17 -9.93
CA GLU A 59 6.40 -12.62 -10.13
C GLU A 59 7.69 -13.26 -9.59
#